data_AF-A0A524D9R8-F1
#
_entry.id   AF-A0A524D9R8-F1
#
_cell.length_a   1.000
_cell.length_b   1.000
_cell.length_c   1.000
_cell.angle_alpha   90.00
_cell.angle_beta   90.00
_cell.angle_gamma   90.00
#
_symmetry.space_group_name_H-M   'P 1'
#
loop_
_entity.id
_entity.type
_entity.pdbx_description
1 polymer ?
#
loop_
_entity_poly.entity_id
_entity_poly.type
_entity_poly.pdbx_seq_one_letter_code
_entity_poly.pdbx_strand_id
1 'polypeptide(L)'
;MEEKKLVLIGLPESGKTTISEVISKGKDPIELLKQPLKPTKSLSVSDHCWLDINCIIFDTAGQNYQNIFKDENKQSKIFGEAVYIIYLIDYRLWSKEKTQERMIKDIETLKNILEERQYSSELLIFFHKIDLIEDSNRETYIKSVRESFEARELKIFFTSIHPDFIFSLYSSFYKILSLFSDKRKIIKDVLDEYLEDQSKTIFYVTNNNNTIVGLAMSPDFDIKSIEGTYNLAAQLNLTLEKLKSNDIINHLMLQTINGLNVIMNYLDLYEDDMKNLICISETLKSNDLIWKAGKMVTELRKKIRFK
;
A
#
# COMPACT_ATOMS: atom_id res chain seq x y z
N MET A 1 -22.68 -0.07 -0.72
CA MET A 1 -21.34 0.25 -1.23
C MET A 1 -21.10 -0.63 -2.44
N GLU A 2 -20.62 -0.06 -3.53
CA GLU A 2 -20.29 -0.84 -4.73
C GLU A 2 -18.97 -1.59 -4.48
N GLU A 3 -18.97 -2.90 -4.73
CA GLU A 3 -17.78 -3.72 -4.56
C GLU A 3 -16.80 -3.48 -5.72
N LYS A 4 -15.54 -3.21 -5.40
CA LYS A 4 -14.47 -2.99 -6.39
C LYS A 4 -13.51 -4.14 -6.33
N LYS A 5 -13.28 -4.79 -7.46
CA LYS A 5 -12.44 -6.00 -7.50
C LYS A 5 -11.03 -5.67 -7.96
N LEU A 6 -10.04 -6.09 -7.16
CA LEU A 6 -8.61 -5.98 -7.47
C LEU A 6 -8.01 -7.38 -7.62
N VAL A 7 -7.39 -7.66 -8.75
CA VAL A 7 -6.84 -8.99 -9.02
C VAL A 7 -5.32 -8.96 -8.88
N LEU A 8 -4.74 -9.83 -8.06
CA LEU A 8 -3.28 -10.02 -7.98
C LEU A 8 -2.88 -11.25 -8.79
N ILE A 9 -2.14 -11.03 -9.88
CA ILE A 9 -1.61 -12.10 -10.74
C ILE A 9 -0.09 -12.06 -10.72
N GLY A 10 0.53 -13.21 -10.90
CA GLY A 10 1.97 -13.32 -11.04
C GLY A 10 2.42 -14.74 -10.82
N LEU A 11 3.67 -15.01 -11.18
CA LEU A 11 4.29 -16.33 -11.03
C LEU A 11 4.25 -16.81 -9.55
N PRO A 12 4.40 -18.12 -9.29
CA PRO A 12 4.60 -18.62 -7.93
C PRO A 12 5.70 -17.84 -7.20
N GLU A 13 5.56 -17.68 -5.88
CA GLU A 13 6.55 -17.02 -5.00
C GLU A 13 6.78 -15.52 -5.24
N SER A 14 6.00 -14.89 -6.13
CA SER A 14 6.09 -13.45 -6.41
C SER A 14 5.78 -12.54 -5.22
N GLY A 15 5.11 -13.06 -4.19
CA GLY A 15 4.76 -12.30 -2.98
C GLY A 15 3.32 -11.84 -2.91
N LYS A 16 2.43 -12.32 -3.81
CA LYS A 16 1.01 -11.93 -3.85
C LYS A 16 0.30 -12.07 -2.51
N THR A 17 0.33 -13.27 -1.93
CA THR A 17 -0.29 -13.57 -0.64
C THR A 17 0.30 -12.72 0.47
N THR A 18 1.62 -12.54 0.47
CA THR A 18 2.33 -11.72 1.45
C THR A 18 1.90 -10.26 1.39
N ILE A 19 1.85 -9.67 0.20
CA ILE A 19 1.35 -8.31 -0.01
C ILE A 19 -0.09 -8.19 0.45
N SER A 20 -0.95 -9.16 0.08
CA SER A 20 -2.34 -9.17 0.50
C SER A 20 -2.43 -9.14 2.03
N GLU A 21 -1.71 -10.02 2.73
CA GLU A 21 -1.74 -10.09 4.19
C GLU A 21 -1.20 -8.83 4.88
N VAL A 22 -0.13 -8.23 4.34
CA VAL A 22 0.43 -6.97 4.88
C VAL A 22 -0.58 -5.83 4.72
N ILE A 23 -1.05 -5.60 3.50
CA ILE A 23 -1.83 -4.41 3.17
C ILE A 23 -3.25 -4.54 3.77
N SER A 24 -3.85 -5.74 3.73
CA SER A 24 -5.25 -5.93 4.16
C SER A 24 -5.41 -6.32 5.62
N LYS A 25 -4.51 -7.15 6.16
CA LYS A 25 -4.62 -7.69 7.52
C LYS A 25 -3.67 -7.04 8.51
N GLY A 26 -2.81 -6.12 8.05
CA GLY A 26 -1.83 -5.45 8.89
C GLY A 26 -0.82 -6.40 9.51
N LYS A 27 -0.54 -7.53 8.86
CA LYS A 27 0.53 -8.43 9.31
C LYS A 27 1.88 -7.71 9.27
N ASP A 28 2.69 -7.95 10.28
CA ASP A 28 4.03 -7.39 10.38
C ASP A 28 4.90 -7.89 9.21
N PRO A 29 5.39 -6.99 8.33
CA PRO A 29 6.30 -7.37 7.26
C PRO A 29 7.56 -8.09 7.76
N ILE A 30 8.09 -7.71 8.93
CA ILE A 30 9.30 -8.33 9.51
C ILE A 30 9.02 -9.77 9.92
N GLU A 31 7.85 -10.04 10.50
CA GLU A 31 7.42 -11.39 10.84
C GLU A 31 7.31 -12.25 9.56
N LEU A 32 6.70 -11.73 8.51
CA LEU A 32 6.54 -12.45 7.24
C LEU A 32 7.86 -12.68 6.49
N LEU A 33 8.84 -11.80 6.66
CA LEU A 33 10.21 -12.00 6.15
C LEU A 33 10.93 -13.12 6.91
N LYS A 34 10.73 -13.22 8.23
CA LYS A 34 11.33 -14.27 9.08
C LYS A 34 10.60 -15.61 8.95
N GLN A 35 9.29 -15.58 8.78
CA GLN A 35 8.41 -16.75 8.70
C GLN A 35 7.52 -16.64 7.46
N PRO A 36 8.05 -17.01 6.27
CA PRO A 36 7.29 -16.93 5.04
C PRO A 36 6.03 -17.78 5.06
N LEU A 37 4.98 -17.28 4.41
CA LEU A 37 3.71 -17.98 4.28
C LEU A 37 3.87 -19.30 3.51
N LYS A 38 3.04 -20.29 3.85
CA LYS A 38 2.96 -21.53 3.09
C LYS A 38 2.42 -21.24 1.68
N PRO A 39 2.86 -21.97 0.64
CA PRO A 39 2.37 -21.79 -0.72
C PRO A 39 0.85 -21.93 -0.83
N THR A 40 0.21 -20.98 -1.53
CA THR A 40 -1.22 -20.99 -1.82
C THR A 40 -1.58 -22.15 -2.76
N LYS A 41 -2.36 -23.11 -2.26
CA LYS A 41 -2.71 -24.36 -2.97
C LYS A 41 -3.92 -24.23 -3.91
N SER A 42 -4.86 -23.34 -3.61
CA SER A 42 -6.09 -23.10 -4.37
C SER A 42 -6.27 -21.61 -4.62
N LEU A 43 -7.14 -21.23 -5.57
CA LEU A 43 -7.55 -19.82 -5.70
C LEU A 43 -8.05 -19.35 -4.33
N SER A 44 -7.38 -18.39 -3.72
CA SER A 44 -7.84 -17.76 -2.48
C SER A 44 -8.43 -16.42 -2.84
N VAL A 45 -9.70 -16.28 -2.49
CA VAL A 45 -10.42 -15.02 -2.55
C VAL A 45 -10.40 -14.47 -1.14
N SER A 46 -9.95 -13.24 -0.99
CA SER A 46 -10.01 -12.56 0.30
C SER A 46 -10.75 -11.24 0.15
N ASP A 47 -11.85 -11.15 0.89
CA ASP A 47 -12.71 -9.97 0.91
C ASP A 47 -12.18 -9.01 1.97
N HIS A 48 -11.95 -7.77 1.57
CA HIS A 48 -11.37 -6.75 2.42
C HIS A 48 -12.14 -5.46 2.30
N CYS A 49 -12.62 -4.94 3.43
CA CYS A 49 -13.10 -3.57 3.46
C CYS A 49 -11.91 -2.63 3.69
N TRP A 50 -11.68 -1.71 2.76
CA TRP A 50 -10.73 -0.61 2.88
C TRP A 50 -11.50 0.70 2.91
N LEU A 51 -11.73 1.23 4.12
CA LEU A 51 -12.55 2.43 4.33
C LEU A 51 -13.96 2.26 3.73
N ASP A 52 -14.20 2.86 2.57
CA ASP A 52 -15.45 2.82 1.80
C ASP A 52 -15.39 1.91 0.55
N ILE A 53 -14.33 1.11 0.40
CA ILE A 53 -14.18 0.16 -0.71
C ILE A 53 -14.22 -1.28 -0.18
N ASN A 54 -15.16 -2.09 -0.66
CA ASN A 54 -15.02 -3.54 -0.58
C ASN A 54 -14.11 -4.00 -1.72
N CYS A 55 -12.93 -4.46 -1.36
CA CYS A 55 -11.91 -4.97 -2.25
C CYS A 55 -11.84 -6.48 -2.14
N ILE A 56 -12.20 -7.17 -3.22
CA ILE A 56 -11.88 -8.58 -3.36
C ILE A 56 -10.48 -8.70 -3.93
N ILE A 57 -9.56 -9.31 -3.19
CA ILE A 57 -8.22 -9.67 -3.67
C ILE A 57 -8.27 -11.12 -4.16
N PHE A 58 -8.07 -11.30 -5.47
CA PHE A 58 -7.88 -12.62 -6.05
C PHE A 58 -6.40 -12.97 -6.06
N ASP A 59 -5.98 -13.93 -5.22
CA ASP A 59 -4.63 -14.50 -5.25
C ASP A 59 -4.65 -15.82 -6.03
N THR A 60 -4.01 -15.78 -7.20
CA THR A 60 -3.94 -16.93 -8.09
C THR A 60 -2.91 -17.94 -7.59
N ALA A 61 -3.36 -19.16 -7.27
CA ALA A 61 -2.45 -20.25 -6.92
C ALA A 61 -1.42 -20.49 -8.03
N GLY A 62 -0.15 -20.56 -7.65
CA GLY A 62 0.96 -20.68 -8.59
C GLY A 62 0.87 -21.89 -9.53
N GLN A 63 0.23 -22.97 -9.10
CA GLN A 63 0.05 -24.20 -9.89
C GLN A 63 -1.07 -24.09 -10.95
N ASN A 64 -2.01 -23.15 -10.78
CA ASN A 64 -3.11 -22.91 -11.72
C ASN A 64 -2.94 -21.63 -12.55
N TYR A 65 -1.82 -20.93 -12.38
CA TYR A 65 -1.49 -19.68 -13.07
C TYR A 65 -1.68 -19.76 -14.58
N GLN A 66 -1.18 -20.82 -15.23
CA GLN A 66 -1.27 -21.00 -16.68
C GLN A 66 -2.70 -21.22 -17.18
N ASN A 67 -3.58 -21.77 -16.33
CA ASN A 67 -4.96 -22.07 -16.71
C ASN A 67 -5.80 -20.80 -16.86
N ILE A 68 -5.41 -19.70 -16.21
CA ILE A 68 -6.11 -18.42 -16.28
C ILE A 68 -6.03 -17.84 -17.70
N PHE A 69 -4.94 -18.09 -18.42
CA PHE A 69 -4.77 -17.60 -19.80
C PHE A 69 -5.50 -18.45 -20.84
N LYS A 70 -6.01 -19.63 -20.47
CA LYS A 70 -6.59 -20.59 -21.42
C LYS A 70 -8.08 -20.83 -21.23
N ASP A 71 -8.60 -20.69 -20.01
CA ASP A 71 -9.95 -21.07 -19.63
C ASP A 71 -10.85 -19.84 -19.54
N GLU A 72 -11.72 -19.65 -20.53
CA GLU A 72 -12.61 -18.49 -20.63
C GLU A 72 -13.53 -18.33 -19.42
N ASN A 73 -14.01 -19.45 -18.86
CA ASN A 73 -14.89 -19.40 -17.69
C ASN A 73 -14.14 -18.88 -16.46
N LYS A 74 -12.86 -19.27 -16.31
CA LYS A 74 -12.00 -18.70 -15.27
C LYS A 74 -11.67 -17.25 -15.52
N GLN A 75 -11.44 -16.86 -16.77
CA GLN A 75 -11.20 -15.46 -17.14
C GLN A 75 -12.38 -14.59 -16.76
N SER A 76 -13.61 -14.99 -17.11
CA SER A 76 -14.82 -14.25 -16.73
C SER A 76 -14.96 -14.16 -15.20
N LYS A 77 -14.72 -15.25 -14.48
CA LYS A 77 -14.77 -15.24 -13.01
C LYS A 77 -13.69 -14.37 -12.37
N ILE A 78 -12.48 -14.34 -12.92
CA ILE A 78 -11.34 -13.63 -12.32
C ILE A 78 -11.28 -12.17 -12.77
N PHE A 79 -11.53 -11.88 -14.04
CA PHE A 79 -11.40 -10.55 -14.65
C PHE A 79 -12.72 -9.80 -14.78
N GLY A 80 -13.85 -10.50 -14.81
CA GLY A 80 -15.16 -9.85 -14.82
C GLY A 80 -15.30 -8.92 -13.62
N GLU A 81 -15.73 -7.68 -13.89
CA GLU A 81 -15.92 -6.61 -12.90
C GLU A 81 -14.65 -6.16 -12.17
N ALA A 82 -13.48 -6.70 -12.52
CA ALA A 82 -12.22 -6.20 -11.99
C ALA A 82 -11.99 -4.78 -12.48
N VAL A 83 -11.57 -3.90 -11.57
CA VAL A 83 -11.24 -2.52 -11.94
C VAL A 83 -9.75 -2.41 -12.24
N TYR A 84 -8.94 -3.11 -11.44
CA TYR A 84 -7.52 -3.28 -11.71
C TYR A 84 -7.10 -4.73 -11.65
N ILE A 85 -6.16 -5.05 -12.54
CA ILE A 85 -5.38 -6.27 -12.49
C ILE A 85 -3.94 -5.86 -12.24
N ILE A 86 -3.38 -6.28 -11.12
CA ILE A 86 -2.00 -6.01 -10.75
C ILE A 86 -1.18 -7.27 -11.06
N TYR A 87 -0.29 -7.16 -12.04
CA TYR A 87 0.67 -8.19 -12.36
C TYR A 87 1.95 -7.99 -11.54
N LEU A 88 2.23 -8.93 -10.66
CA LEU A 88 3.33 -8.92 -9.71
C LEU A 88 4.55 -9.66 -10.26
N ILE A 89 5.64 -8.92 -10.44
CA ILE A 89 6.94 -9.39 -10.91
C ILE A 89 7.88 -9.51 -9.70
N ASP A 90 8.45 -10.69 -9.46
CA ASP A 90 9.56 -10.85 -8.50
C ASP A 90 10.87 -10.48 -9.19
N TYR A 91 11.63 -9.55 -8.62
CA TYR A 91 12.96 -9.18 -9.12
C TYR A 91 13.88 -10.39 -9.37
N ARG A 92 13.92 -11.38 -8.48
CA ARG A 92 14.79 -12.57 -8.62
C ARG A 92 14.37 -13.48 -9.78
N LEU A 93 13.09 -13.44 -10.14
CA LEU A 93 12.59 -14.15 -11.31
C LEU A 93 12.88 -13.34 -12.56
N TRP A 94 12.65 -12.02 -12.51
CA TRP A 94 12.90 -11.11 -13.62
C TRP A 94 14.35 -11.05 -14.06
N SER A 95 15.31 -11.17 -13.14
CA SER A 95 16.73 -11.20 -13.45
C SER A 95 17.18 -12.43 -14.28
N LYS A 96 16.28 -13.40 -14.49
CA LYS A 96 16.52 -14.58 -15.33
C LYS A 96 15.84 -14.38 -16.69
N GLU A 97 16.63 -14.24 -17.75
CA GLU A 97 16.19 -13.95 -19.13
C GLU A 97 14.97 -14.79 -19.57
N LYS A 98 15.02 -16.11 -19.47
CA LYS A 98 13.88 -16.99 -19.84
C LYS A 98 12.59 -16.70 -19.06
N THR A 99 12.71 -16.27 -17.81
CA THR A 99 11.55 -15.95 -16.96
C THR A 99 11.05 -14.54 -17.26
N GLN A 100 11.94 -13.61 -17.58
CA GLN A 100 11.61 -12.28 -18.07
C GLN A 100 10.77 -12.35 -19.35
N GLU A 101 11.23 -13.09 -20.36
CA GLU A 101 10.51 -13.31 -21.62
C GLU A 101 9.12 -13.90 -21.37
N ARG A 102 9.05 -14.90 -20.49
CA ARG A 102 7.77 -15.50 -20.10
C ARG A 102 6.83 -14.49 -19.46
N MET A 103 7.31 -13.68 -18.51
CA MET A 103 6.46 -12.69 -17.85
C MET A 103 5.98 -11.61 -18.82
N ILE A 104 6.84 -11.15 -19.73
CA ILE A 104 6.42 -10.25 -20.81
C ILE A 104 5.32 -10.90 -21.66
N LYS A 105 5.50 -12.16 -22.07
CA LYS A 105 4.47 -12.88 -22.82
C LYS A 105 3.16 -13.01 -22.04
N ASP A 106 3.22 -13.30 -20.75
CA ASP A 106 2.03 -13.39 -19.89
C ASP A 106 1.31 -12.03 -19.82
N ILE A 107 2.05 -10.92 -19.72
CA ILE A 107 1.51 -9.55 -19.73
C ILE A 107 0.82 -9.23 -21.06
N GLU A 108 1.46 -9.49 -22.20
CA GLU A 108 0.83 -9.27 -23.52
C GLU A 108 -0.42 -10.16 -23.69
N THR A 109 -0.38 -11.39 -23.17
CA THR A 109 -1.54 -12.28 -23.18
C THR A 109 -2.68 -11.72 -22.35
N LEU A 110 -2.40 -11.11 -21.19
CA LEU A 110 -3.43 -10.41 -20.40
C LEU A 110 -4.02 -9.25 -21.18
N LYS A 111 -3.20 -8.39 -21.79
CA LYS A 111 -3.69 -7.26 -22.59
C LYS A 111 -4.68 -7.74 -23.66
N ASN A 112 -4.29 -8.77 -24.42
CA ASN A 112 -5.15 -9.36 -25.44
C ASN A 112 -6.47 -9.90 -24.84
N ILE A 113 -6.42 -10.61 -23.71
CA ILE A 113 -7.64 -11.11 -23.05
C ILE A 113 -8.55 -9.96 -22.62
N LEU A 114 -8.00 -8.87 -22.07
CA LEU A 114 -8.77 -7.71 -21.62
C LEU A 114 -9.44 -7.00 -22.80
N GLU A 115 -8.71 -6.84 -23.91
CA GLU A 115 -9.21 -6.22 -25.13
C GLU A 115 -10.26 -7.09 -25.84
N GLU A 116 -9.96 -8.35 -26.13
CA GLU A 116 -10.84 -9.28 -26.85
C GLU A 116 -12.17 -9.51 -26.12
N ARG A 117 -12.14 -9.53 -24.78
CA ARG A 117 -13.33 -9.73 -23.94
C ARG A 117 -13.96 -8.43 -23.50
N GLN A 118 -13.41 -7.28 -23.88
CA GLN A 118 -13.88 -5.95 -23.51
C GLN A 118 -14.02 -5.76 -21.99
N TYR A 119 -13.10 -6.32 -21.21
CA TYR A 119 -13.05 -6.06 -19.77
C TYR A 119 -12.57 -4.62 -19.56
N SER A 120 -13.27 -3.87 -18.71
CA SER A 120 -12.93 -2.46 -18.39
C SER A 120 -11.73 -2.32 -17.45
N SER A 121 -11.08 -3.44 -17.08
CA SER A 121 -10.00 -3.46 -16.10
C SER A 121 -8.73 -2.83 -16.66
N GLU A 122 -8.07 -2.00 -15.87
CA GLU A 122 -6.72 -1.50 -16.22
C GLU A 122 -5.64 -2.45 -15.67
N LEU A 123 -4.65 -2.78 -16.51
CA LEU A 123 -3.51 -3.61 -16.15
C LEU A 123 -2.38 -2.74 -15.58
N LEU A 124 -1.94 -3.08 -14.37
CA LEU A 124 -0.85 -2.40 -13.65
C LEU A 124 0.27 -3.40 -13.35
N ILE A 125 1.51 -2.92 -13.30
CA ILE A 125 2.68 -3.73 -12.98
C ILE A 125 3.21 -3.37 -11.60
N PHE A 126 3.38 -4.37 -10.73
CA PHE A 126 4.14 -4.24 -9.50
C PHE A 126 5.47 -4.97 -9.67
N PHE A 127 6.57 -4.22 -9.78
CA PHE A 127 7.91 -4.76 -9.75
C PHE A 127 8.38 -4.86 -8.30
N HIS A 128 8.35 -6.08 -7.78
CA HIS A 128 8.41 -6.37 -6.36
C HIS A 128 9.77 -6.91 -5.92
N LYS A 129 10.05 -6.78 -4.62
CA LYS A 129 11.31 -7.17 -3.96
C LYS A 129 12.52 -6.38 -4.45
N ILE A 130 12.33 -5.07 -4.65
CA ILE A 130 13.39 -4.14 -5.08
C ILE A 130 14.49 -3.94 -4.03
N ASP A 131 14.22 -4.31 -2.78
CA ASP A 131 15.20 -4.37 -1.70
C ASP A 131 16.35 -5.33 -2.00
N LEU A 132 16.10 -6.35 -2.83
CA LEU A 132 17.11 -7.33 -3.24
C LEU A 132 18.02 -6.83 -4.36
N ILE A 133 17.75 -5.65 -4.92
CA ILE A 133 18.65 -4.99 -5.87
C ILE A 133 19.74 -4.29 -5.06
N GLU A 134 20.99 -4.45 -5.48
CA GLU A 134 22.13 -3.80 -4.81
C GLU A 134 21.97 -2.27 -4.79
N ASP A 135 22.15 -1.66 -3.62
CA ASP A 135 21.99 -0.21 -3.39
C ASP A 135 22.73 0.64 -4.44
N SER A 136 23.97 0.25 -4.77
CA SER A 136 24.86 0.94 -5.70
C SER A 136 24.29 1.06 -7.12
N ASN A 137 23.45 0.10 -7.54
CA ASN A 137 22.95 -0.02 -8.91
C ASN A 137 21.42 0.12 -9.00
N ARG A 138 20.73 0.27 -7.86
CA ARG A 138 19.27 0.20 -7.78
C ARG A 138 18.57 1.24 -8.66
N GLU A 139 19.00 2.50 -8.61
CA GLU A 139 18.38 3.57 -9.39
C GLU A 139 18.50 3.34 -10.90
N THR A 140 19.71 2.99 -11.35
CA THR A 140 19.98 2.67 -12.76
C THR A 140 19.15 1.48 -13.23
N TYR A 141 19.03 0.44 -12.40
CA TYR A 141 18.23 -0.74 -12.72
C TYR A 141 16.73 -0.43 -12.77
N ILE A 142 16.20 0.28 -11.77
CA ILE A 142 14.81 0.72 -11.73
C ILE A 142 14.47 1.57 -12.95
N LYS A 143 15.39 2.46 -13.35
CA LYS A 143 15.23 3.30 -14.55
C LYS A 143 15.13 2.45 -15.81
N SER A 144 16.01 1.48 -16.03
CA SER A 144 15.96 0.64 -17.24
C SER A 144 14.70 -0.23 -17.29
N VAL A 145 14.28 -0.77 -16.15
CA VAL A 145 13.01 -1.52 -16.05
C VAL A 145 11.84 -0.59 -16.37
N ARG A 146 11.82 0.62 -15.81
CA ARG A 146 10.75 1.60 -16.08
C ARG A 146 10.65 1.93 -17.56
N GLU A 147 11.76 2.26 -18.21
CA GLU A 147 11.82 2.54 -19.65
C GLU A 147 11.26 1.37 -20.48
N SER A 148 11.54 0.12 -20.08
CA SER A 148 11.02 -1.07 -20.77
C SER A 148 9.48 -1.20 -20.70
N PHE A 149 8.86 -0.73 -19.61
CA PHE A 149 7.40 -0.79 -19.44
C PHE A 149 6.68 0.47 -19.95
N GLU A 150 7.33 1.63 -19.90
CA GLU A 150 6.82 2.87 -20.51
C GLU A 150 6.66 2.71 -22.03
N ALA A 151 7.61 2.03 -22.69
CA ALA A 151 7.50 1.70 -24.12
C ALA A 151 6.30 0.79 -24.47
N ARG A 152 5.64 0.20 -23.46
CA ARG A 152 4.45 -0.67 -23.60
C ARG A 152 3.16 -0.01 -23.08
N GLU A 153 3.25 1.28 -22.70
CA GLU A 153 2.16 2.05 -22.12
C GLU A 153 1.61 1.46 -20.81
N LEU A 154 2.45 0.74 -20.05
CA LEU A 154 2.07 0.12 -18.79
C LEU A 154 2.57 0.92 -17.59
N LYS A 155 1.65 1.23 -16.67
CA LYS A 155 2.01 1.84 -15.39
C LYS A 155 2.72 0.81 -14.51
N ILE A 156 3.91 1.17 -14.03
CA ILE A 156 4.75 0.34 -13.18
C ILE A 156 5.00 0.98 -11.81
N PHE A 157 4.91 0.16 -10.77
CA PHE A 157 5.19 0.52 -9.39
C PHE A 157 6.32 -0.35 -8.87
N PHE A 158 7.30 0.28 -8.22
CA PHE A 158 8.44 -0.40 -7.60
C PHE A 158 8.14 -0.56 -6.12
N THR A 159 8.08 -1.80 -5.64
CA THR A 159 7.57 -2.09 -4.30
C THR A 159 8.41 -3.13 -3.57
N SER A 160 8.37 -3.10 -2.24
CA SER A 160 8.80 -4.21 -1.40
C SER A 160 8.08 -4.17 -0.06
N ILE A 161 7.99 -5.32 0.60
CA ILE A 161 7.56 -5.42 1.99
C ILE A 161 8.72 -5.17 2.98
N HIS A 162 9.96 -5.08 2.49
CA HIS A 162 11.11 -4.73 3.32
C HIS A 162 10.87 -3.37 4.00
N PRO A 163 11.22 -3.21 5.29
CA PRO A 163 10.97 -1.98 6.04
C PRO A 163 11.37 -0.70 5.31
N ASP A 164 12.55 -0.67 4.68
CA ASP A 164 13.05 0.47 3.90
C ASP A 164 12.14 0.90 2.74
N PHE A 165 11.28 0.01 2.26
CA PHE A 165 10.46 0.19 1.09
C PHE A 165 8.96 0.00 1.36
N ILE A 166 8.55 -0.28 2.59
CA ILE A 166 7.14 -0.59 2.89
C ILE A 166 6.21 0.57 2.54
N PHE A 167 6.67 1.81 2.72
CA PHE A 167 5.92 3.00 2.32
C PHE A 167 5.73 3.10 0.81
N SER A 168 6.66 2.59 0.00
CA SER A 168 6.47 2.52 -1.46
C SER A 168 5.31 1.59 -1.83
N LEU A 169 5.17 0.47 -1.10
CA LEU A 169 4.06 -0.47 -1.28
C LEU A 169 2.73 0.17 -0.85
N TYR A 170 2.67 0.74 0.36
CA TYR A 170 1.48 1.44 0.83
C TYR A 170 1.09 2.61 -0.08
N SER A 171 2.05 3.43 -0.51
CA SER A 171 1.83 4.55 -1.43
C SER A 171 1.30 4.08 -2.78
N SER A 172 1.81 2.96 -3.31
CA SER A 172 1.35 2.38 -4.57
C SER A 172 -0.11 1.91 -4.46
N PHE A 173 -0.45 1.15 -3.41
CA PHE A 173 -1.84 0.77 -3.15
C PHE A 173 -2.73 1.97 -2.89
N TYR A 174 -2.23 2.96 -2.16
CA TYR A 174 -2.94 4.19 -1.86
C TYR A 174 -3.32 4.94 -3.14
N LYS A 175 -2.38 5.09 -4.08
CA LYS A 175 -2.63 5.72 -5.38
C LYS A 175 -3.72 4.97 -6.17
N ILE A 176 -3.68 3.63 -6.16
CA ILE A 176 -4.68 2.80 -6.83
C ILE A 176 -6.07 2.96 -6.20
N LEU A 177 -6.15 2.87 -4.86
CA LEU A 177 -7.42 2.93 -4.13
C LEU A 177 -8.03 4.33 -4.08
N SER A 178 -7.21 5.38 -4.15
CA SER A 178 -7.68 6.78 -4.14
C SER A 178 -8.60 7.13 -5.31
N LEU A 179 -8.58 6.33 -6.38
CA LEU A 179 -9.39 6.54 -7.57
C LEU A 179 -10.86 6.13 -7.38
N PHE A 180 -11.18 5.37 -6.33
CA PHE A 180 -12.54 4.86 -6.09
C PHE A 180 -13.12 5.22 -4.73
N SER A 181 -12.33 5.84 -3.86
CA SER A 181 -12.71 6.12 -2.48
C SER A 181 -12.84 7.62 -2.28
N ASP A 182 -14.07 8.07 -2.07
CA ASP A 182 -14.35 9.46 -1.73
C ASP A 182 -13.72 9.82 -0.38
N LYS A 183 -13.76 8.89 0.59
CA LYS A 183 -13.11 9.09 1.89
C LYS A 183 -11.60 9.24 1.75
N ARG A 184 -10.95 8.42 0.91
CA ARG A 184 -9.49 8.54 0.66
C ARG A 184 -9.15 9.85 -0.02
N LYS A 185 -9.97 10.32 -0.97
CA LYS A 185 -9.77 11.62 -1.59
C LYS A 185 -9.80 12.73 -0.54
N ILE A 186 -10.79 12.72 0.35
CA ILE A 186 -10.87 13.67 1.47
C ILE A 186 -9.63 13.60 2.36
N ILE A 187 -9.20 12.39 2.74
CA ILE A 187 -8.00 12.22 3.55
C ILE A 187 -6.79 12.78 2.81
N LYS A 188 -6.63 12.50 1.51
CA LYS A 188 -5.50 13.01 0.70
C LYS A 188 -5.48 14.52 0.68
N ASP A 189 -6.61 15.12 0.34
CA ASP A 189 -6.74 16.56 0.19
C ASP A 189 -6.39 17.25 1.51
N VAL A 190 -6.85 16.73 2.65
CA VAL A 190 -6.49 17.28 3.97
C VAL A 190 -5.01 17.07 4.28
N LEU A 191 -4.44 15.88 4.05
CA LEU A 191 -3.04 15.65 4.38
C LEU A 191 -2.09 16.49 3.50
N ASP A 192 -2.41 16.65 2.22
CA ASP A 192 -1.64 17.45 1.27
C ASP A 192 -1.68 18.95 1.59
N GLU A 193 -2.88 19.47 1.89
CA GLU A 193 -3.07 20.88 2.29
C GLU A 193 -2.15 21.25 3.48
N TYR A 194 -2.00 20.35 4.44
CA TYR A 194 -1.15 20.60 5.62
C TYR A 194 0.34 20.36 5.37
N LEU A 195 0.68 19.65 4.29
CA LEU A 195 2.04 19.29 3.89
C LEU A 195 2.66 20.31 2.93
N GLU A 196 1.87 21.07 2.16
CA GLU A 196 2.34 21.93 1.05
C GLU A 196 3.59 22.77 1.37
N ASP A 197 3.66 23.37 2.57
CA ASP A 197 4.78 24.20 3.02
C ASP A 197 5.77 23.49 3.96
N GLN A 198 5.78 22.16 3.97
CA GLN A 198 6.55 21.36 4.92
C GLN A 198 7.68 20.62 4.21
N SER A 199 8.86 20.73 4.80
CA SER A 199 10.03 19.96 4.41
C SER A 199 10.26 18.85 5.44
N LYS A 200 10.89 17.76 5.02
CA LYS A 200 11.15 16.57 5.84
C LYS A 200 10.01 16.21 6.79
N THR A 201 8.79 16.14 6.24
CA THR A 201 7.59 15.83 7.00
C THR A 201 6.77 14.73 6.32
N ILE A 202 6.15 13.86 7.12
CA ILE A 202 5.22 12.81 6.67
C ILE A 202 4.00 12.78 7.58
N PHE A 203 2.83 12.69 6.97
CA PHE A 203 1.55 12.52 7.64
C PHE A 203 0.86 11.27 7.11
N TYR A 204 0.30 10.46 8.00
CA TYR A 204 -0.49 9.31 7.58
C TYR A 204 -1.61 8.99 8.54
N VAL A 205 -2.65 8.35 8.00
CA VAL A 205 -3.80 7.86 8.76
C VAL A 205 -3.75 6.34 8.76
N THR A 206 -3.99 5.73 9.93
CA THR A 206 -4.13 4.28 10.05
C THR A 206 -5.58 3.86 10.28
N ASN A 207 -5.91 2.65 9.86
CA ASN A 207 -7.19 2.02 10.17
C ASN A 207 -7.16 1.16 11.44
N ASN A 208 -8.23 0.39 11.67
CA ASN A 208 -8.36 -0.47 12.85
C ASN A 208 -7.35 -1.62 12.87
N ASN A 209 -6.88 -2.07 11.71
CA ASN A 209 -5.81 -3.07 11.57
C ASN A 209 -4.41 -2.45 11.62
N ASN A 210 -4.27 -1.17 11.97
CA ASN A 210 -3.01 -0.41 11.96
C ASN A 210 -2.34 -0.32 10.57
N THR A 211 -3.09 -0.52 9.48
CA THR A 211 -2.56 -0.31 8.12
C THR A 211 -2.74 1.12 7.69
N ILE A 212 -1.85 1.60 6.81
CA ILE A 212 -1.90 2.98 6.31
C ILE A 212 -3.01 3.11 5.27
N VAL A 213 -3.97 3.98 5.55
CA VAL A 213 -5.13 4.26 4.67
C VAL A 213 -5.11 5.66 4.06
N GLY A 214 -4.22 6.53 4.54
CA GLY A 214 -3.94 7.84 3.95
C GLY A 214 -2.48 8.22 4.17
N LEU A 215 -1.84 8.84 3.18
CA LEU A 215 -0.42 9.20 3.25
C LEU A 215 -0.15 10.49 2.46
N ALA A 216 0.58 11.41 3.07
CA ALA A 216 1.23 12.53 2.40
C ALA A 216 2.66 12.67 2.95
N MET A 217 3.64 12.90 2.07
CA MET A 217 5.05 12.93 2.42
C MET A 217 5.77 13.98 1.60
N SER A 218 6.61 14.80 2.24
CA SER A 218 7.43 15.78 1.52
C SER A 218 8.51 15.07 0.70
N PRO A 219 8.92 15.59 -0.47
CA PRO A 219 9.87 14.91 -1.36
C PRO A 219 11.24 14.64 -0.73
N ASP A 220 11.62 15.43 0.27
CA ASP A 220 12.90 15.42 0.95
C ASP A 220 12.90 14.67 2.29
N PHE A 221 11.78 14.02 2.64
CA PHE A 221 11.70 13.18 3.84
C PHE A 221 12.54 11.90 3.66
N ASP A 222 13.48 11.62 4.57
CA ASP A 222 14.24 10.38 4.55
C ASP A 222 13.45 9.23 5.18
N ILE A 223 12.83 8.38 4.34
CA ILE A 223 12.04 7.24 4.80
C ILE A 223 12.82 6.30 5.73
N LYS A 224 14.16 6.24 5.61
CA LYS A 224 14.98 5.39 6.49
C LYS A 224 14.88 5.82 7.95
N SER A 225 14.60 7.09 8.22
CA SER A 225 14.36 7.58 9.59
C SER A 225 13.07 7.01 10.22
N ILE A 226 12.13 6.50 9.40
CA ILE A 226 10.87 5.87 9.83
C ILE A 226 11.01 4.37 10.11
N GLU A 227 12.10 3.71 9.72
CA GLU A 227 12.23 2.24 9.90
C GLU A 227 11.99 1.82 11.37
N GLY A 228 12.58 2.57 12.31
CA GLY A 228 12.30 2.43 13.74
C GLY A 228 10.94 3.00 14.15
N THR A 229 10.46 4.04 13.46
CA THR A 229 9.21 4.74 13.80
C THR A 229 7.95 4.00 13.38
N TYR A 230 7.94 3.15 12.34
CA TYR A 230 6.75 2.36 11.98
C TYR A 230 6.44 1.29 13.03
N ASN A 231 7.47 0.54 13.46
CA ASN A 231 7.32 -0.44 14.54
C ASN A 231 7.00 0.23 15.87
N LEU A 232 7.69 1.34 16.15
CA LEU A 232 7.39 2.18 17.29
C LEU A 232 5.94 2.68 17.20
N ALA A 233 5.48 3.23 16.08
CA ALA A 233 4.10 3.68 15.89
C ALA A 233 3.10 2.53 16.06
N ALA A 234 3.38 1.32 15.58
CA ALA A 234 2.54 0.16 15.83
C ALA A 234 2.46 -0.20 17.32
N GLN A 235 3.59 -0.22 18.04
CA GLN A 235 3.64 -0.47 19.48
C GLN A 235 2.97 0.64 20.30
N LEU A 236 3.13 1.88 19.86
CA LEU A 236 2.52 3.05 20.47
C LEU A 236 1.04 3.14 20.17
N ASN A 237 0.58 2.70 19.00
CA ASN A 237 -0.84 2.57 18.69
C ASN A 237 -1.50 1.64 19.71
N LEU A 238 -0.91 0.48 19.97
CA LEU A 238 -1.40 -0.47 20.98
C LEU A 238 -1.39 0.13 22.39
N THR A 239 -0.33 0.90 22.71
CA THR A 239 -0.21 1.57 24.02
C THR A 239 -1.25 2.68 24.17
N LEU A 240 -1.42 3.52 23.15
CA LEU A 240 -2.40 4.61 23.10
C LEU A 240 -3.82 4.07 23.20
N GLU A 241 -4.13 2.92 22.58
CA GLU A 241 -5.43 2.27 22.72
C GLU A 241 -5.73 1.85 24.15
N LYS A 242 -4.77 1.19 24.83
CA LYS A 242 -4.92 0.80 26.23
C LYS A 242 -5.08 2.00 27.16
N LEU A 243 -4.52 3.15 26.78
CA LEU A 243 -4.62 4.38 27.57
C LEU A 243 -5.92 5.14 27.25
N LYS A 244 -6.39 5.09 26.00
CA LYS A 244 -7.68 5.67 25.59
C LYS A 244 -8.85 4.88 26.18
N SER A 245 -8.78 3.56 26.33
CA SER A 245 -9.88 2.80 26.97
C SER A 245 -10.22 3.26 28.39
N ASN A 246 -9.38 4.09 28.99
CA ASN A 246 -9.57 4.71 30.29
C ASN A 246 -9.88 6.24 30.21
N ASP A 247 -10.10 6.78 29.01
CA ASP A 247 -10.29 8.22 28.70
C ASP A 247 -9.15 9.15 29.18
N ILE A 248 -7.93 8.62 29.37
CA ILE A 248 -6.83 9.38 29.98
C ILE A 248 -6.06 10.19 28.94
N ILE A 249 -5.85 9.65 27.74
CA ILE A 249 -4.89 10.20 26.76
C ILE A 249 -5.48 10.21 25.35
N ASN A 250 -5.56 11.40 24.74
CA ASN A 250 -6.06 11.60 23.37
C ASN A 250 -4.95 11.73 22.32
N HIS A 251 -3.71 11.98 22.76
CA HIS A 251 -2.56 12.07 21.88
C HIS A 251 -1.28 11.65 22.60
N LEU A 252 -0.32 11.14 21.82
CA LEU A 252 1.03 10.82 22.28
C LEU A 252 2.03 11.66 21.49
N MET A 253 3.03 12.21 22.18
CA MET A 253 4.17 12.86 21.56
C MET A 253 5.46 12.14 21.93
N LEU A 254 6.33 11.96 20.94
CA LEU A 254 7.68 11.50 21.12
C LEU A 254 8.65 12.41 20.38
N GLN A 255 9.82 12.59 20.97
CA GLN A 255 10.94 13.29 20.38
C GLN A 255 12.17 12.39 20.47
N THR A 256 12.83 12.16 19.35
CA THR A 256 14.09 11.41 19.33
C THR A 256 15.27 12.32 19.60
N ILE A 257 16.40 11.73 20.01
CA ILE A 257 17.67 12.46 20.22
C ILE A 257 18.13 13.15 18.93
N ASN A 258 17.75 12.61 17.77
CA ASN A 258 18.09 13.16 16.45
C ASN A 258 17.14 14.27 16.01
N GLY A 259 16.22 14.72 16.87
CA GLY A 259 15.30 15.82 16.57
C GLY A 259 14.04 15.42 15.81
N LEU A 260 13.79 14.12 15.62
CA LEU A 260 12.56 13.64 14.98
C LEU A 260 11.40 13.80 15.96
N ASN A 261 10.40 14.58 15.57
CA ASN A 261 9.17 14.78 16.34
C ASN A 261 8.08 13.88 15.76
N VAL A 262 7.46 13.07 16.62
CA VAL A 262 6.36 12.16 16.28
C VAL A 262 5.17 12.53 17.15
N ILE A 263 4.02 12.76 16.51
CA ILE A 263 2.75 12.88 17.20
C ILE A 263 1.76 11.88 16.66
N MET A 264 1.00 11.30 17.57
CA MET A 264 -0.04 10.34 17.27
C MET A 264 -1.33 10.84 17.91
N ASN A 265 -2.28 11.23 17.07
CA ASN A 265 -3.58 11.72 17.49
C ASN A 265 -4.66 10.72 17.15
N TYR A 266 -5.56 10.53 18.09
CA TYR A 266 -6.68 9.65 17.87
C TYR A 266 -7.80 10.34 17.07
N LEU A 267 -8.26 9.70 15.99
CA LEU A 267 -9.25 10.30 15.08
C LEU A 267 -10.70 10.11 15.52
N ASP A 268 -11.03 9.06 16.28
CA ASP A 268 -12.42 8.80 16.70
C ASP A 268 -13.38 8.62 15.52
N LEU A 269 -12.92 7.93 14.48
CA LEU A 269 -13.67 7.66 13.25
C LEU A 269 -13.74 6.16 12.99
N TYR A 270 -14.03 5.38 14.05
CA TYR A 270 -14.04 3.92 14.00
C TYR A 270 -15.06 3.33 13.04
N GLU A 271 -16.25 3.95 12.98
CA GLU A 271 -17.32 3.56 12.06
C GLU A 271 -16.89 3.70 10.59
N ASP A 272 -15.87 4.51 10.34
CA ASP A 272 -15.29 4.75 9.02
C ASP A 272 -13.97 4.00 8.78
N ASP A 273 -13.62 3.04 9.64
CA ASP A 273 -12.33 2.32 9.64
C ASP A 273 -11.12 3.27 9.69
N MET A 274 -11.20 4.34 10.47
CA MET A 274 -10.08 5.26 10.73
C MET A 274 -9.82 5.43 12.21
N LYS A 275 -8.55 5.22 12.57
CA LYS A 275 -8.12 5.08 13.95
C LYS A 275 -7.25 6.24 14.40
N ASN A 276 -6.07 6.40 13.80
CA ASN A 276 -5.07 7.37 14.23
C ASN A 276 -4.56 8.22 13.08
N LEU A 277 -4.28 9.49 13.36
CA LEU A 277 -3.44 10.36 12.55
C LEU A 277 -2.05 10.36 13.16
N ILE A 278 -1.04 10.02 12.38
CA ILE A 278 0.36 10.08 12.79
C ILE A 278 1.05 11.17 11.96
N CYS A 279 1.75 12.06 12.63
CA CYS A 279 2.56 13.08 11.99
C CYS A 279 4.00 12.98 12.48
N ILE A 280 4.94 12.95 11.54
CA ILE A 280 6.37 12.84 11.82
C ILE A 280 7.07 13.97 11.08
N SER A 281 7.96 14.69 11.76
CA SER A 281 8.72 15.79 11.15
C SER A 281 10.10 15.92 11.76
N GLU A 282 11.10 16.17 10.92
CA GLU A 282 12.46 16.53 11.34
C GLU A 282 12.64 18.05 11.54
N THR A 283 11.70 18.86 11.04
CA THR A 283 11.86 20.32 10.91
C THR A 283 10.85 21.09 11.74
N LEU A 284 9.63 20.57 11.90
CA LEU A 284 8.61 21.17 12.75
C LEU A 284 8.96 20.97 14.22
N LYS A 285 8.88 22.05 14.99
CA LYS A 285 8.96 21.97 16.45
C LYS A 285 7.74 21.23 16.99
N SER A 286 7.92 20.59 18.14
CA SER A 286 6.88 19.85 18.85
C SER A 286 5.54 20.59 18.94
N ASN A 287 5.55 21.84 19.40
CA ASN A 287 4.32 22.62 19.56
C ASN A 287 3.61 22.90 18.23
N ASP A 288 4.36 23.18 17.17
CA ASP A 288 3.82 23.45 15.84
C ASP A 288 3.20 22.18 15.24
N LEU A 289 3.86 21.03 15.45
CA LEU A 289 3.37 19.72 15.04
C LEU A 289 2.09 19.32 15.79
N ILE A 290 2.02 19.59 17.10
CA ILE A 290 0.80 19.41 17.92
C ILE A 290 -0.36 20.21 17.34
N TRP A 291 -0.13 21.50 17.11
CA TRP A 291 -1.19 22.37 16.63
C TRP A 291 -1.68 21.96 15.24
N LYS A 292 -0.77 21.63 14.32
CA LYS A 292 -1.11 21.11 12.99
C LYS A 292 -1.90 19.80 13.09
N ALA A 293 -1.43 18.85 13.90
CA ALA A 293 -2.10 17.57 14.07
C ALA A 293 -3.51 17.73 14.68
N GLY A 294 -3.69 18.64 15.64
CA GLY A 294 -5.00 18.95 16.21
C GLY A 294 -5.97 19.50 15.15
N LYS A 295 -5.50 20.43 14.32
CA LYS A 295 -6.29 20.99 13.21
C LYS A 295 -6.67 19.94 12.16
N MET A 296 -5.72 19.11 11.74
CA MET A 296 -5.98 18.01 10.80
C MET A 296 -7.05 17.06 11.34
N VAL A 297 -6.99 16.68 12.63
CA VAL A 297 -8.02 15.84 13.27
C VAL A 297 -9.39 16.49 13.18
N THR A 298 -9.50 17.78 13.50
CA THR A 298 -10.77 18.52 13.41
C THR A 298 -11.31 18.54 11.98
N GLU A 299 -10.47 18.83 11.00
CA GLU A 299 -10.86 18.87 9.59
C GLU A 299 -11.26 17.49 9.05
N LEU A 300 -10.50 16.44 9.36
CA LEU A 300 -10.84 15.06 8.99
C LEU A 300 -12.19 14.65 9.58
N ARG A 301 -12.41 14.87 10.88
CA ARG A 301 -13.71 14.57 11.53
C ARG A 301 -14.86 15.31 10.87
N LYS A 302 -14.67 16.60 10.58
CA LYS A 302 -15.68 17.44 9.93
C LYS A 302 -15.99 16.99 8.51
N LYS A 303 -14.98 16.72 7.68
CA LYS A 303 -15.21 16.34 6.27
C LYS A 303 -15.74 14.92 6.11
N ILE A 304 -15.47 14.02 7.07
CA ILE A 304 -15.87 12.62 6.98
C ILE A 304 -17.23 12.35 7.62
N ARG A 305 -17.55 12.94 8.80
CA ARG A 305 -18.84 12.70 9.48
C ARG A 305 -20.04 13.41 8.84
N PHE A 306 -19.81 14.47 8.06
CA PHE A 306 -20.87 15.32 7.50
C PHE A 306 -21.07 15.12 5.99
N LYS A 307 -20.67 13.96 5.47
CA LYS A 307 -20.82 13.55 4.07
C LYS A 307 -21.62 12.26 3.99
#